data_AF-A0A847Z562-F1
#
_entry.id   AF-A0A847Z562-F1
#
_cell.length_a   1.000
_cell.length_b   1.000
_cell.length_c   1.000
_cell.angle_alpha   90.00
_cell.angle_beta   90.00
_cell.angle_gamma   90.00
#
_symmetry.space_group_name_H-M   'P 1'
#
loop_
_entity.id
_entity.type
_entity.pdbx_description
1 polymer ?
#
loop_
_entity_poly.entity_id
_entity_poly.type
_entity_poly.pdbx_seq_one_letter_code
_entity_poly.pdbx_strand_id
1 'polypeptide(L)'
;LVLSRPEKGGKYYEVDSSAIANEVGSPKVANMVILGAYVAINGNLDVNEVKHMVEKSLGSKKDLIELNMKAIDAGIAAIKK
;
A
#
# COMPACT_ATOMS: atom_id res chain seq x y z
N LEU A 1 -8.68 -2.92 15.51
CA LEU A 1 -10.06 -3.30 15.13
C LEU A 1 -10.75 -2.09 14.52
N VAL A 2 -11.47 -2.27 13.41
CA VAL A 2 -12.35 -1.23 12.85
C VAL A 2 -13.58 -1.13 13.75
N LEU A 3 -13.79 0.02 14.38
CA LEU A 3 -14.82 0.22 15.41
C LEU A 3 -16.16 0.74 14.83
N SER A 4 -16.13 1.34 13.64
CA SER A 4 -17.30 1.79 12.92
C SER A 4 -16.98 1.91 11.43
N ARG A 5 -18.03 1.88 10.59
CA ARG A 5 -17.97 2.07 9.14
C ARG A 5 -18.72 3.35 8.77
N PRO A 6 -18.41 4.01 7.64
CA PRO A 6 -19.16 5.17 7.18
C PRO A 6 -20.66 4.86 7.08
N GLU A 7 -21.51 5.79 7.52
CA GLU A 7 -22.95 5.70 7.30
C GLU A 7 -23.30 5.75 5.80
N LYS A 8 -24.54 5.34 5.46
CA LYS A 8 -25.01 5.15 4.08
C LYS A 8 -24.62 6.30 3.15
N GLY A 9 -23.96 5.97 2.03
CA GLY A 9 -23.71 6.88 0.91
C GLY A 9 -22.26 6.93 0.43
N GLY A 10 -21.28 6.47 1.23
CA GLY A 10 -19.87 6.43 0.85
C GLY A 10 -19.43 5.08 0.27
N LYS A 11 -18.52 5.11 -0.72
CA LYS A 11 -17.76 3.92 -1.13
C LYS A 11 -16.54 3.78 -0.21
N TYR A 12 -16.36 2.60 0.39
CA TYR A 12 -15.20 2.30 1.22
C TYR A 12 -14.51 1.03 0.74
N TYR A 13 -13.22 0.92 1.04
CA TYR A 13 -12.38 -0.23 0.75
C TYR A 13 -11.64 -0.61 2.03
N GLU A 14 -11.57 -1.89 2.33
CA GLU A 14 -10.91 -2.39 3.54
C GLU A 14 -9.62 -3.11 3.15
N VAL A 15 -8.53 -2.79 3.85
CA VAL A 15 -7.21 -3.40 3.65
C VAL A 15 -6.62 -3.68 5.02
N ASP A 16 -6.31 -4.96 5.31
CA ASP A 16 -5.56 -5.32 6.51
C ASP A 16 -4.07 -5.10 6.28
N SER A 17 -3.66 -3.84 6.29
CA SER A 17 -2.27 -3.45 6.01
C SER A 17 -1.29 -3.98 7.04
N SER A 18 -1.73 -4.21 8.27
CA SER A 18 -0.87 -4.73 9.33
C SER A 18 -0.55 -6.19 9.09
N ALA A 19 -1.55 -7.02 8.77
CA ALA A 19 -1.34 -8.42 8.40
C ALA A 19 -0.43 -8.54 7.16
N ILE A 20 -0.76 -7.81 6.10
CA ILE A 20 0.00 -7.84 4.84
C ILE A 20 1.46 -7.39 5.06
N ALA A 21 1.71 -6.33 5.83
CA ALA A 21 3.06 -5.86 6.10
C ALA A 21 3.89 -6.88 6.88
N ASN A 22 3.27 -7.59 7.82
CA ASN A 22 3.92 -8.69 8.52
C ASN A 22 4.27 -9.84 7.58
N GLU A 23 3.37 -10.21 6.66
CA GLU A 23 3.63 -11.24 5.63
C GLU A 23 4.74 -10.83 4.66
N VAL A 24 4.80 -9.55 4.29
CA VAL A 24 5.87 -8.97 3.46
C VAL A 24 7.23 -8.99 4.19
N GLY A 25 7.23 -9.10 5.52
CA GLY A 25 8.43 -9.28 6.33
C GLY A 25 8.80 -8.07 7.20
N SER A 26 7.95 -7.03 7.29
CA SER A 26 8.17 -5.93 8.23
C SER A 26 6.89 -5.14 8.54
N PRO A 27 6.49 -4.99 9.82
CA PRO A 27 5.37 -4.13 10.17
C PRO A 27 5.59 -2.66 9.79
N LYS A 28 6.84 -2.22 9.56
CA LYS A 28 7.18 -0.84 9.22
C LYS A 28 6.71 -0.42 7.82
N VAL A 29 6.36 -1.37 6.94
CA VAL A 29 5.91 -1.08 5.57
C VAL A 29 4.38 -1.09 5.42
N ALA A 30 3.61 -1.10 6.52
CA ALA A 30 2.15 -1.05 6.48
C ALA A 30 1.59 0.17 5.74
N ASN A 31 2.28 1.32 5.82
CA ASN A 31 1.91 2.51 5.07
C ASN A 31 2.07 2.32 3.54
N MET A 32 3.05 1.54 3.10
CA MET A 32 3.25 1.23 1.68
C MET A 32 2.16 0.30 1.14
N VAL A 33 1.67 -0.62 1.97
CA VAL A 33 0.50 -1.43 1.62
C VAL A 33 -0.72 -0.52 1.38
N ILE A 34 -0.96 0.45 2.26
CA ILE A 34 -2.04 1.42 2.06
C ILE A 34 -1.80 2.29 0.82
N LEU A 35 -0.57 2.72 0.56
CA LEU A 35 -0.23 3.49 -0.64
C LEU A 35 -0.54 2.71 -1.92
N GLY A 36 -0.13 1.44 -1.99
CA GLY A 36 -0.45 0.58 -3.14
C GLY A 36 -1.96 0.42 -3.35
N ALA A 37 -2.70 0.17 -2.26
CA ALA A 37 -4.16 0.10 -2.31
C ALA A 37 -4.80 1.40 -2.80
N TYR A 38 -4.33 2.55 -2.30
CA TYR A 38 -4.82 3.86 -2.70
C TYR A 38 -4.60 4.13 -4.20
N VAL A 39 -3.43 3.79 -4.72
CA VAL A 39 -3.12 3.93 -6.15
C VAL A 39 -4.05 3.08 -7.01
N ALA A 40 -4.30 1.83 -6.60
CA ALA A 40 -5.23 0.93 -7.29
C ALA A 40 -6.68 1.46 -7.32
N ILE A 41 -7.11 2.15 -6.25
CA ILE A 41 -8.46 2.73 -6.14
C ILE A 41 -8.59 4.04 -6.94
N ASN A 42 -7.60 4.94 -6.84
CA ASN A 42 -7.70 6.31 -7.37
C ASN A 42 -7.60 6.34 -8.90
N GLY A 43 -6.92 5.38 -9.53
CA GLY A 43 -6.84 5.20 -10.98
C GLY A 43 -6.08 6.28 -11.77
N ASN A 44 -5.90 7.47 -11.19
CA ASN A 44 -5.24 8.63 -11.80
C ASN A 44 -3.74 8.74 -11.49
N LEU A 45 -3.18 7.76 -10.76
CA LEU A 45 -1.76 7.72 -10.40
C LEU A 45 -1.10 6.56 -11.13
N ASP A 46 0.02 6.82 -11.81
CA ASP A 46 0.85 5.77 -12.38
C ASP A 46 1.64 5.06 -11.26
N VAL A 47 1.42 3.76 -11.13
CA VAL A 47 2.12 2.90 -10.17
C VAL A 47 3.63 2.98 -10.34
N ASN A 48 4.13 3.08 -11.58
CA ASN A 48 5.56 3.12 -11.84
C ASN A 48 6.18 4.43 -11.38
N GLU A 49 5.49 5.56 -11.57
CA GLU A 49 5.94 6.86 -11.05
C GLU A 49 5.95 6.87 -9.52
N VAL A 50 4.93 6.29 -8.88
CA VAL A 50 4.87 6.16 -7.41
C VAL A 50 6.05 5.33 -6.89
N LYS A 51 6.32 4.18 -7.51
CA LYS A 51 7.47 3.34 -7.14
C LYS A 51 8.80 4.08 -7.35
N HIS A 52 8.96 4.80 -8.46
CA HIS A 52 10.16 5.57 -8.73
C HIS A 52 10.40 6.68 -7.69
N MET A 53 9.34 7.37 -7.24
CA MET A 53 9.45 8.36 -6.18
C MET A 53 9.89 7.73 -4.85
N VAL A 54 9.35 6.57 -4.49
CA VAL A 54 9.74 5.84 -3.28
C VAL A 54 11.21 5.41 -3.34
N GLU A 55 11.66 4.89 -4.49
CA GLU A 55 13.07 4.57 -4.72
C GLU A 55 13.96 5.80 -4.51
N LYS A 56 13.61 6.94 -5.13
CA LYS A 56 14.34 8.20 -4.98
C LYS A 56 14.39 8.69 -3.53
N SER A 57 13.31 8.54 -2.77
CA SER A 57 13.26 8.92 -1.35
C SER A 57 14.13 8.03 -0.45
N LEU A 58 14.30 6.76 -0.79
CA LEU A 58 15.10 5.81 -0.01
C LEU A 58 16.59 5.81 -0.41
N GLY A 59 16.91 6.36 -1.58
CA GLY A 59 18.28 6.52 -2.07
C GLY A 59 18.94 5.17 -2.39
N SER A 60 20.01 4.84 -1.66
CA SER A 60 20.81 3.62 -1.92
C SER A 60 20.44 2.41 -1.05
N LYS A 61 19.37 2.50 -0.24
CA LYS A 61 18.97 1.46 0.72
C LYS A 61 18.22 0.32 0.03
N LYS A 62 18.92 -0.51 -0.74
CA LYS A 62 18.36 -1.57 -1.60
C LYS A 62 17.34 -2.46 -0.88
N ASP A 63 17.68 -2.99 0.29
CA ASP A 63 16.79 -3.88 1.03
C ASP A 63 15.47 -3.20 1.43
N LEU A 64 15.54 -1.91 1.79
CA LEU A 64 14.35 -1.13 2.09
C LEU A 64 13.55 -0.85 0.82
N ILE A 65 14.22 -0.55 -0.30
CA ILE A 65 13.56 -0.34 -1.59
C ILE A 65 12.76 -1.58 -1.97
N GLU A 66 13.40 -2.75 -2.01
CA GLU A 66 12.73 -4.01 -2.36
C GLU A 66 11.54 -4.33 -1.44
N LEU A 67 11.71 -4.11 -0.13
CA LEU A 67 10.65 -4.34 0.84
C LEU A 67 9.46 -3.39 0.65
N ASN A 68 9.72 -2.11 0.37
CA ASN A 68 8.68 -1.12 0.07
C ASN A 68 7.98 -1.45 -1.26
N MET A 69 8.71 -1.91 -2.29
CA MET A 69 8.11 -2.32 -3.57
C MET A 69 7.15 -3.51 -3.39
N LYS A 70 7.59 -4.55 -2.65
CA LYS A 70 6.74 -5.70 -2.32
C LYS A 70 5.48 -5.29 -1.57
N ALA A 71 5.60 -4.36 -0.62
CA ALA A 71 4.45 -3.85 0.13
C ALA A 71 3.47 -3.08 -0.75
N ILE A 72 3.96 -2.23 -1.67
CA ILE A 72 3.11 -1.53 -2.66
C ILE A 72 2.37 -2.54 -3.53
N ASP A 73 3.07 -3.55 -4.05
CA ASP A 73 2.46 -4.58 -4.90
C ASP A 73 1.40 -5.39 -4.15
N ALA A 74 1.67 -5.77 -2.90
CA ALA A 74 0.70 -6.44 -2.05
C ALA A 74 -0.53 -5.57 -1.77
N GLY A 75 -0.33 -4.25 -1.56
CA GLY A 75 -1.40 -3.27 -1.40
C GLY A 75 -2.31 -3.17 -2.63
N ILE A 76 -1.72 -3.12 -3.82
CA ILE A 76 -2.46 -3.12 -5.09
C ILE A 76 -3.29 -4.40 -5.23
N ALA A 77 -2.68 -5.57 -4.96
CA ALA A 77 -3.34 -6.87 -5.06
C ALA A 77 -4.47 -7.06 -4.03
N ALA A 78 -4.40 -6.39 -2.88
CA ALA A 78 -5.42 -6.46 -1.84
C ALA A 78 -6.74 -5.80 -2.25
N ILE A 79 -6.72 -4.88 -3.22
CA ILE A 79 -7.91 -4.27 -3.76
C ILE A 79 -8.49 -5.17 -4.86
N LYS A 80 -9.47 -5.99 -4.49
CA LYS A 80 -10.31 -6.69 -5.47
C LYS A 80 -11.32 -5.70 -6.07
N LYS A 81 -11.40 -5.67 -7.40
CA LYS A 81 -12.45 -4.96 -8.13
C LYS A 81 -13.83 -5.54 -7.85
#